data_AF-A0A2K3KEA6-F1
#
_entry.id   AF-A0A2K3KEA6-F1
#
_cell.length_a   1.000
_cell.length_b   1.000
_cell.length_c   1.000
_cell.angle_alpha   90.00
_cell.angle_beta   90.00
_cell.angle_gamma   90.00
#
_symmetry.space_group_name_H-M   'P 1'
#
loop_
_entity.id
_entity.type
_entity.pdbx_description
1 polymer ?
#
loop_
_entity_poly.entity_id
_entity_poly.type
_entity_poly.pdbx_seq_one_letter_code
_entity_poly.pdbx_strand_id
1 'polypeptide(L)' 'MRLPGGASSSDVEQRKLFSEWVLGVGDGEIGDGNDGDLELDIPSDLPIPNLGDPLASIVESTYP' A
#
# COMPACT_ATOMS: atom_id res chain seq x y z
N MET A 1 12.57 -11.84 39.64
CA MET A 1 12.73 -10.81 38.60
C MET A 1 11.35 -10.25 38.34
N ARG A 2 11.11 -8.96 38.64
CA ARG A 2 9.82 -8.30 38.40
C ARG A 2 9.93 -7.62 37.04
N LEU A 3 8.98 -7.89 36.14
CA LEU A 3 8.89 -7.18 34.86
C LEU A 3 8.82 -5.68 35.18
N PRO A 4 9.64 -4.81 34.57
CA PRO A 4 9.43 -3.37 34.68
C PRO A 4 8.07 -3.07 34.03
N GLY A 5 7.03 -3.05 34.86
CA GLY A 5 5.72 -2.56 34.49
C GLY A 5 5.83 -1.06 34.38
N GLY A 6 5.97 -0.58 33.16
CA GLY A 6 6.03 0.83 32.86
C GLY A 6 5.85 1.04 31.37
N ALA A 7 4.66 0.71 30.84
CA ALA A 7 4.21 1.42 29.66
C ALA A 7 4.19 2.90 30.09
N SER A 8 5.04 3.70 29.48
CA SER A 8 5.01 5.15 29.69
C SER A 8 3.65 5.67 29.25
N SER A 9 3.23 6.83 29.77
CA SER A 9 1.98 7.45 29.31
C SER A 9 1.97 7.60 27.78
N SER A 10 3.12 7.86 27.16
CA SER A 10 3.29 7.90 25.71
C SER A 10 3.01 6.56 25.04
N ASP A 11 3.45 5.43 25.60
CA ASP A 11 3.19 4.11 25.01
C ASP A 11 1.70 3.78 25.01
N VAL A 12 0.98 4.20 26.06
CA VAL A 12 -0.48 4.01 26.17
C VAL A 12 -1.21 4.90 25.15
N GLU A 13 -0.82 6.16 25.02
CA GLU A 13 -1.40 7.08 24.04
C GLU A 13 -1.13 6.64 22.61
N GLN A 14 0.08 6.18 22.29
CA GLN A 14 0.40 5.66 20.94
C GLN A 14 -0.44 4.42 20.59
N ARG A 15 -0.62 3.50 21.55
CA ARG A 15 -1.48 2.32 21.34
C ARG A 15 -2.94 2.70 21.15
N LYS A 16 -3.41 3.72 21.86
CA LYS A 16 -4.77 4.26 21.70
C LYS A 16 -4.96 4.87 20.32
N LEU A 17 -4.04 5.76 19.90
CA LEU A 17 -4.07 6.38 18.57
C LEU A 17 -4.02 5.33 17.45
N PHE A 18 -3.19 4.31 17.58
CA PHE A 18 -3.15 3.21 16.62
C PHE A 18 -4.47 2.43 16.57
N SER A 19 -5.09 2.17 17.73
CA SER A 19 -6.37 1.46 17.80
C SER A 19 -7.51 2.28 17.20
N GLU A 20 -7.55 3.60 17.45
CA GLU A 20 -8.51 4.53 16.87
C GLU A 20 -8.34 4.62 15.34
N TRP A 21 -7.10 4.64 14.84
CA TRP A 21 -6.83 4.60 13.40
C TRP A 21 -7.34 3.31 12.75
N VAL A 22 -7.09 2.14 13.35
CA VAL A 22 -7.59 0.86 12.82
C VAL A 22 -9.12 0.82 12.80
N LEU A 23 -9.77 1.35 13.84
CA LEU A 23 -11.23 1.46 13.88
C LEU A 23 -11.76 2.38 12.78
N GLY A 24 -11.17 3.56 12.62
CA GLY A 24 -11.58 4.50 11.56
C GLY A 24 -11.41 3.92 10.14
N VAL A 25 -10.39 3.09 9.91
CA VAL A 25 -10.24 2.35 8.64
C VAL A 25 -11.35 1.31 8.46
N GLY A 26 -11.70 0.56 9.52
CA GLY A 26 -12.78 -0.44 9.46
C GLY A 26 -14.17 0.16 9.30
N ASP A 27 -14.39 1.34 9.88
CA ASP A 27 -15.66 2.09 9.80
C ASP A 27 -15.77 2.92 8.51
N GLY A 28 -14.70 3.01 7.71
CA GLY A 28 -14.67 3.80 6.48
C GLY A 28 -14.63 5.31 6.69
N GLU A 29 -14.36 5.76 7.92
CA GLU A 29 -14.15 7.18 8.26
C GLU A 29 -12.74 7.65 7.87
N ILE A 30 -11.77 6.72 7.90
CA ILE A 30 -10.38 6.94 7.51
C ILE A 30 -10.13 6.17 6.21
N GLY A 31 -10.20 6.91 5.12
CA GLY A 31 -9.97 6.50 3.74
C GLY A 31 -10.13 7.76 2.90
N ASP A 32 -9.27 7.94 1.90
CA ASP A 32 -9.55 8.94 0.87
C ASP A 32 -10.43 8.25 -0.17
N GLY A 33 -11.48 8.89 -0.70
CA GLY A 33 -12.49 8.25 -1.58
C GLY A 33 -11.94 7.61 -2.87
N ASN A 34 -10.63 7.63 -3.03
CA ASN A 34 -9.80 6.79 -3.88
C ASN A 34 -9.67 5.33 -3.35
N ASP A 35 -10.69 4.81 -2.66
CA ASP A 35 -10.71 3.46 -2.04
C ASP A 35 -10.91 2.32 -3.07
N GLY A 36 -10.85 2.62 -4.37
CA GLY A 36 -11.10 1.64 -5.42
C GLY A 36 -10.75 2.11 -6.84
N ASP A 37 -10.89 3.41 -7.11
CA ASP A 37 -10.61 4.00 -8.43
C ASP A 37 -9.42 4.96 -8.36
N LEU A 38 -8.21 4.41 -8.22
CA LEU A 38 -6.99 5.17 -8.45
C LEU A 38 -6.76 5.26 -9.96
N GLU A 39 -7.00 6.43 -10.53
CA GLU A 39 -6.63 6.72 -11.92
C GLU A 39 -5.10 6.85 -11.99
N LEU A 40 -4.42 5.73 -12.20
CA LEU A 40 -2.98 5.67 -12.44
C LEU A 40 -2.71 5.85 -13.92
N ASP A 41 -2.12 7.00 -14.27
CA ASP A 41 -1.52 7.18 -15.59
C ASP A 41 -0.33 6.22 -15.74
N ILE A 42 -0.46 5.24 -16.63
CA ILE A 42 0.65 4.37 -17.00
C ILE A 42 1.60 5.18 -17.89
N PRO A 43 2.88 5.37 -17.49
CA PRO A 43 3.86 6.08 -18.32
C PRO A 43 3.99 5.42 -19.69
N SER A 44 4.09 6.20 -20.76
CA SER A 44 4.10 5.69 -22.16
C SER A 44 5.29 4.77 -22.48
N ASP A 45 6.31 4.77 -21.64
CA ASP A 45 7.53 3.98 -21.68
C ASP A 45 7.43 2.62 -20.95
N LEU A 46 6.37 2.40 -20.18
CA LEU A 46 6.12 1.14 -19.47
C LEU A 46 5.51 0.02 -20.36
N PRO A 47 4.57 0.30 -21.27
CA PRO A 47 3.94 -0.72 -22.10
C PRO A 47 4.93 -1.37 -23.07
N ILE A 48 5.00 -2.70 -23.05
CA ILE A 48 5.72 -3.46 -24.05
C ILE A 48 4.94 -3.40 -25.36
N PRO A 49 5.53 -2.93 -26.47
CA PRO A 49 4.85 -2.86 -27.76
C PRO A 49 4.49 -4.28 -28.21
N ASN A 50 3.23 -4.50 -28.56
CA ASN A 50 2.78 -5.79 -29.06
C ASN A 50 3.24 -5.96 -30.52
N LEU A 51 4.26 -6.80 -30.73
CA LEU A 51 4.82 -7.12 -32.05
C LEU A 51 4.09 -8.29 -32.75
N GLY A 52 2.92 -8.68 -32.26
CA GLY A 52 2.08 -9.74 -32.82
C GLY A 52 2.18 -11.08 -32.09
N ASP A 53 3.33 -11.37 -31.47
CA ASP A 53 3.50 -12.48 -30.52
C ASP A 53 3.81 -11.90 -29.13
N PRO A 54 2.89 -12.02 -28.16
CA PRO A 54 3.07 -11.51 -26.81
C PRO A 54 4.28 -12.09 -26.09
N LEU A 55 4.60 -13.38 -26.29
CA LEU A 55 5.75 -14.02 -25.64
C LEU A 55 7.06 -13.50 -26.24
N ALA A 56 7.14 -13.43 -27.57
CA ALA A 56 8.32 -12.88 -28.24
C ALA A 56 8.56 -11.41 -27.84
N SER A 57 7.49 -10.60 -27.74
CA SER A 57 7.57 -9.19 -27.33
C SER A 57 8.10 -9.03 -25.90
N ILE A 58 7.68 -9.90 -24.97
CA ILE A 58 8.20 -9.91 -23.59
C ILE A 58 9.68 -10.30 -23.57
N VAL A 59 10.06 -11.34 -24.34
CA VAL A 59 11.44 -11.83 -24.38
C VAL A 59 12.38 -10.76 -24.93
N GLU A 60 12.04 -10.13 -26.07
CA GLU A 60 12.85 -9.07 -26.68
C GLU A 60 12.96 -7.83 -25.79
N SER A 61 11.87 -7.45 -25.10
CA SER A 61 11.89 -6.34 -24.15
C SER A 61 12.71 -6.62 -22.89
N THR A 62 12.81 -7.89 -22.46
CA THR A 62 13.52 -8.28 -21.22
C THR A 62 14.98 -8.65 -21.49
N TYR A 63 15.26 -9.22 -22.65
CA TYR A 63 16.55 -9.78 -23.06
C TYR A 63 16.94 -9.30 -24.47
N PRO A 64 17.43 -8.06 -24.61
CA PRO A 64 17.86 -7.50 -25.91
C PRO A 64 19.16 -8.12 -26.45
#